data_AF-A0A7J9JGY3-F1
#
_entry.id   AF-A0A7J9JGY3-F1
#
_cell.length_a   1.000
_cell.length_b   1.000
_cell.length_c   1.000
_cell.angle_alpha   90.00
_cell.angle_beta   90.00
_cell.angle_gamma   90.00
#
_symmetry.space_group_name_H-M   'P 1'
#
loop_
_entity.id
_entity.type
_entity.pdbx_description
1 polymer ?
#
loop_
_entity_poly.entity_id
_entity_poly.type
_entity_poly.pdbx_seq_one_letter_code
_entity_poly.pdbx_strand_id
1 'polypeptide(L)'
;MKRQSQVYFVEAKWLHENYIPTMEEYMPIALVSSGYWLITISSFVGMEESITKEAFNWAFNDPKIIIASSIICRLMSDIVGHKVEQERGHASSAVECYMKQYGVSIQEPYDELYKLLVL
;
A
#
# COMPACT_ATOMS: atom_id res chain seq x y z
N MET A 1 15.25 -1.47 -0.68
CA MET A 1 15.60 -0.09 -1.05
C MET A 1 15.24 0.24 -2.50
N LYS A 2 15.85 -0.36 -3.55
CA LYS A 2 15.55 -0.01 -4.96
C LYS A 2 14.07 -0.08 -5.35
N ARG A 3 13.39 -1.20 -5.06
CA ARG A 3 11.94 -1.40 -5.33
C ARG A 3 11.09 -0.29 -4.68
N GLN A 4 11.41 0.08 -3.43
CA GLN A 4 10.74 1.13 -2.67
C GLN A 4 10.88 2.51 -3.34
N SER A 5 12.11 2.88 -3.71
CA SER A 5 12.37 4.16 -4.37
C SER A 5 11.67 4.28 -5.72
N GLN A 6 11.54 3.17 -6.45
CA GLN A 6 10.85 3.15 -7.75
C GLN A 6 9.35 3.42 -7.59
N VAL A 7 8.68 2.82 -6.60
CA VAL A 7 7.24 3.06 -6.39
C VAL A 7 6.94 4.45 -5.82
N TYR A 8 7.80 4.99 -4.95
CA TYR A 8 7.67 6.38 -4.51
C TYR A 8 7.84 7.37 -5.66
N PHE A 9 8.72 7.07 -6.62
CA PHE A 9 8.84 7.89 -7.82
C PHE A 9 7.58 7.84 -8.70
N VAL A 10 6.89 6.69 -8.77
CA VAL A 10 5.61 6.58 -9.47
C VAL A 10 4.54 7.42 -8.77
N GLU A 11 4.41 7.34 -7.45
CA GLU A 11 3.46 8.17 -6.68
C GLU A 11 3.76 9.66 -6.82
N ALA A 12 5.05 10.05 -6.80
CA ALA A 12 5.46 11.43 -7.00
C ALA A 12 5.09 11.95 -8.41
N LYS A 13 5.19 11.10 -9.43
CA LYS A 13 4.71 11.44 -10.79
C LYS A 13 3.20 11.62 -10.83
N TRP A 14 2.45 10.69 -10.26
CA TRP A 14 1.00 10.80 -10.19
C TRP A 14 0.55 12.09 -9.49
N LEU A 15 1.20 12.43 -8.38
CA LEU A 15 0.98 13.70 -7.70
C LEU A 15 1.30 14.91 -8.59
N HIS A 16 2.47 14.93 -9.23
CA HIS A 16 2.89 16.03 -10.09
C HIS A 16 1.96 16.25 -11.28
N GLU A 17 1.46 15.15 -11.87
CA GLU A 17 0.59 15.16 -13.04
C GLU A 17 -0.91 15.32 -12.67
N ASN A 18 -1.25 15.41 -11.38
CA ASN A 18 -2.62 15.33 -10.87
C ASN A 18 -3.38 14.10 -11.40
N TYR A 19 -2.66 13.01 -11.58
CA TYR A 19 -3.20 11.77 -12.09
C TYR A 19 -3.74 10.92 -10.93
N ILE A 20 -5.02 10.60 -11.00
CA ILE A 20 -5.67 9.65 -10.09
C ILE A 20 -5.73 8.28 -10.80
N PRO A 21 -4.97 7.27 -10.36
CA PRO A 21 -4.99 5.93 -10.97
C PRO A 21 -6.31 5.19 -10.73
N THR A 22 -6.55 4.10 -11.47
CA THR A 22 -7.56 3.11 -11.07
C THR A 22 -7.05 2.25 -9.91
N MET A 23 -7.92 1.51 -9.23
CA MET A 23 -7.52 0.58 -8.17
C MET A 23 -6.55 -0.50 -8.67
N GLU A 24 -6.71 -0.96 -9.92
CA GLU A 24 -5.82 -1.94 -10.53
C GLU A 24 -4.41 -1.39 -10.78
N GLU A 25 -4.29 -0.10 -11.11
CA GLU A 25 -3.00 0.58 -11.27
C GLU A 25 -2.39 0.96 -9.90
N TYR A 26 -3.24 1.41 -8.97
CA TYR A 26 -2.86 1.88 -7.64
C TYR A 26 -2.31 0.75 -6.77
N MET A 27 -3.05 -0.34 -6.60
CA MET A 27 -2.76 -1.36 -5.59
C MET A 27 -1.35 -1.97 -5.72
N PRO A 28 -0.86 -2.37 -6.90
CA PRO A 28 0.48 -2.93 -7.03
C PRO A 28 1.60 -1.97 -6.59
N ILE A 29 1.41 -0.66 -6.77
CA ILE A 29 2.35 0.38 -6.36
C ILE A 29 2.21 0.64 -4.86
N ALA A 30 0.98 0.84 -4.40
CA ALA A 30 0.60 1.17 -3.03
C ALA A 30 1.03 0.10 -2.01
N LEU A 31 0.93 -1.18 -2.37
CA LEU A 31 1.35 -2.29 -1.50
C LEU A 31 2.84 -2.24 -1.20
N VAL A 32 3.66 -1.89 -2.19
CA VAL A 32 5.10 -1.74 -1.99
C VAL A 32 5.38 -0.41 -1.27
N SER A 33 4.76 0.69 -1.69
CA SER A 33 5.02 2.04 -1.14
C SER A 33 4.64 2.16 0.34
N SER A 34 3.70 1.32 0.82
CA SER A 34 3.36 1.17 2.25
C SER A 34 4.57 0.88 3.15
N GLY A 35 5.64 0.31 2.59
CA GLY A 35 6.85 -0.05 3.33
C GLY A 35 6.71 -1.32 4.18
N TYR A 36 5.52 -1.94 4.23
CA TYR A 36 5.26 -3.09 5.08
C TYR A 36 6.04 -4.34 4.63
N TRP A 37 6.20 -4.52 3.32
CA TRP A 37 7.07 -5.55 2.76
C TRP A 37 8.53 -5.34 3.19
N LEU A 38 9.01 -4.10 3.14
CA LEU A 38 10.39 -3.75 3.51
C LEU A 38 10.62 -3.99 5.01
N ILE A 39 9.74 -3.50 5.88
CA ILE A 39 9.91 -3.65 7.32
C ILE A 39 9.85 -5.12 7.76
N THR A 40 9.01 -5.94 7.12
CA THR A 40 8.90 -7.38 7.40
C THR A 40 10.19 -8.12 7.02
N ILE A 41 10.77 -7.83 5.86
CA ILE A 41 12.02 -8.46 5.45
C ILE A 41 13.22 -7.91 6.25
N SER A 42 13.20 -6.64 6.63
CA SER A 42 14.25 -6.05 7.46
C SER A 42 14.21 -6.57 8.89
N SER A 43 13.04 -6.84 9.47
CA SER A 43 12.93 -7.39 10.82
C SER A 43 13.53 -8.79 10.93
N PHE A 44 13.46 -9.56 9.85
CA PHE A 44 14.11 -10.87 9.74
C PHE A 44 15.63 -10.78 9.96
N VAL A 45 16.31 -9.74 9.49
CA VAL A 45 17.75 -9.60 9.72
C VAL A 45 18.12 -9.55 11.21
N GLY A 46 17.20 -9.09 12.07
CA GLY A 46 17.42 -8.98 13.52
C GLY A 46 17.09 -10.22 14.34
N MET A 47 16.62 -11.33 13.74
CA MET A 47 16.27 -12.56 14.48
C MET A 47 17.40 -13.58 14.37
N GLU A 48 18.27 -13.61 15.38
CA GLU A 48 19.58 -14.29 15.35
C GLU A 48 19.52 -15.83 15.21
N GLU A 49 18.46 -16.50 15.67
CA GLU A 49 18.45 -17.97 15.75
C GLU A 49 17.58 -18.69 14.69
N SER A 50 16.79 -18.00 13.87
CA SER A 50 15.73 -18.64 13.07
C SER A 50 15.76 -18.42 11.56
N ILE A 51 16.72 -17.68 11.02
CA ILE A 51 16.65 -17.24 9.62
C ILE A 51 17.70 -17.86 8.73
N THR A 52 17.19 -18.69 7.81
CA THR A 52 17.94 -19.30 6.75
C THR A 52 17.80 -18.51 5.45
N LYS A 53 18.66 -18.81 4.47
CA LYS A 53 18.54 -18.24 3.12
C LYS A 53 17.19 -18.55 2.48
N GLU A 54 16.63 -19.72 2.80
CA GLU A 54 15.33 -20.19 2.33
C GLU A 54 14.20 -19.32 2.90
N ALA A 55 14.28 -18.93 4.18
CA ALA A 55 13.31 -18.02 4.80
C ALA A 55 13.30 -16.65 4.13
N PHE A 56 14.48 -16.10 3.82
CA PHE A 56 14.58 -14.86 3.03
C PHE A 56 14.01 -15.04 1.63
N ASN A 57 14.44 -16.05 0.88
CA ASN A 57 13.93 -16.29 -0.46
C ASN A 57 12.40 -16.45 -0.46
N TRP A 58 11.84 -17.16 0.52
CA TRP A 58 10.39 -17.27 0.70
C TRP A 58 9.74 -15.89 0.92
N ALA A 59 10.27 -15.07 1.84
CA ALA A 59 9.73 -13.74 2.12
C ALA A 59 9.83 -12.76 0.94
N PHE A 60 10.90 -12.87 0.14
CA PHE A 60 11.09 -12.06 -1.07
C PHE A 60 10.19 -12.47 -2.25
N ASN A 61 9.59 -13.68 -2.21
CA ASN A 61 8.71 -14.20 -3.26
C ASN A 61 7.22 -13.96 -2.93
N ASP A 62 6.92 -12.81 -2.32
CA ASP A 62 5.57 -12.29 -2.07
C ASP A 62 4.60 -13.37 -1.51
N PRO A 63 4.90 -13.98 -0.35
CA PRO A 63 4.03 -15.00 0.24
C PRO A 63 2.70 -14.38 0.65
N LYS A 64 1.62 -15.17 0.58
CA LYS A 64 0.24 -14.71 0.82
C LYS A 64 0.07 -13.91 2.11
N ILE A 65 0.76 -14.30 3.18
CA ILE A 65 0.71 -13.60 4.47
C ILE A 65 1.30 -12.19 4.40
N ILE A 66 2.41 -12.00 3.69
CA ILE A 66 3.04 -10.67 3.51
C ILE A 66 2.15 -9.80 2.62
N ILE A 67 1.59 -10.37 1.53
CA ILE A 67 0.64 -9.65 0.67
C ILE A 67 -0.58 -9.20 1.48
N ALA A 68 -1.24 -10.12 2.19
CA ALA A 68 -2.42 -9.81 2.99
C ALA A 68 -2.13 -8.75 4.06
N SER A 69 -1.00 -8.87 4.77
CA SER A 69 -0.60 -7.87 5.76
C SER A 69 -0.32 -6.49 5.14
N SER A 70 0.27 -6.45 3.94
CA SER A 70 0.52 -5.20 3.21
C SER A 70 -0.79 -4.55 2.74
N ILE A 71 -1.79 -5.34 2.31
CA ILE A 71 -3.12 -4.85 1.95
C ILE A 71 -3.77 -4.19 3.17
N ILE A 72 -3.79 -4.90 4.30
CA ILE A 72 -4.38 -4.38 5.54
C ILE A 72 -3.68 -3.09 5.95
N CYS A 73 -2.34 -3.09 5.98
CA CYS A 73 -1.57 -1.91 6.35
C CYS A 73 -1.85 -0.72 5.43
N ARG A 74 -1.85 -0.92 4.10
CA ARG A 74 -2.06 0.16 3.14
C ARG A 74 -3.47 0.74 3.27
N LEU A 75 -4.50 -0.11 3.23
CA LEU A 75 -5.88 0.35 3.29
C LEU A 75 -6.21 1.03 4.62
N MET A 76 -5.71 0.49 5.75
CA MET A 76 -5.85 1.17 7.05
C MET A 76 -5.15 2.52 7.06
N SER A 77 -3.94 2.60 6.50
CA SER A 77 -3.19 3.86 6.41
C SER A 77 -3.93 4.89 5.55
N ASP A 78 -4.49 4.47 4.41
CA ASP A 78 -5.30 5.35 3.54
C ASP A 78 -6.52 5.86 4.29
N ILE A 79 -7.30 4.97 4.90
CA ILE A 79 -8.52 5.32 5.62
C ILE A 79 -8.25 6.32 6.76
N VAL A 80 -7.30 5.98 7.63
CA VAL A 80 -7.01 6.76 8.85
C VAL A 80 -6.29 8.07 8.52
N GLY A 81 -5.37 8.05 7.56
CA GLY A 81 -4.60 9.21 7.13
C GLY A 81 -5.38 10.17 6.23
N HIS A 82 -6.43 9.68 5.55
CA HIS A 82 -7.06 10.33 4.41
C HIS A 82 -7.22 11.84 4.54
N LYS A 83 -7.89 12.32 5.59
CA LYS A 83 -8.18 13.75 5.78
C LYS A 83 -6.92 14.61 5.85
N VAL A 84 -5.94 14.19 6.65
CA VAL A 84 -4.67 14.92 6.84
C VAL A 84 -3.85 14.90 5.55
N GLU A 85 -3.90 13.79 4.80
CA GLU A 85 -3.18 13.66 3.54
C GLU A 85 -3.78 14.53 2.42
N GLN A 86 -5.11 14.68 2.38
CA GLN A 86 -5.77 15.60 1.47
C GLN A 86 -5.47 17.06 1.80
N GLU A 87 -5.47 17.45 3.07
CA GLU A 87 -5.19 18.83 3.51
C GLU A 87 -3.78 19.31 3.11
N ARG A 88 -2.80 18.41 3.06
CA ARG A 88 -1.42 18.73 2.66
C ARG A 88 -1.14 18.57 1.16
N GLY A 89 -2.13 18.20 0.35
CA GLY A 89 -1.98 17.96 -1.09
C GLY A 89 -1.12 16.74 -1.40
N HIS A 90 -1.37 15.62 -0.73
CA HIS A 90 -0.66 14.36 -0.99
C HIS A 90 -1.20 13.65 -2.25
N ALA A 91 -0.50 12.59 -2.70
CA ALA A 91 -0.97 11.74 -3.78
C ALA A 91 -2.31 11.07 -3.42
N SER A 92 -3.12 10.74 -4.43
CA SER A 92 -4.41 10.07 -4.26
C SER A 92 -4.27 8.75 -3.51
N SER A 93 -5.12 8.55 -2.50
CA SER A 93 -5.19 7.31 -1.73
C SER A 93 -6.13 6.30 -2.39
N ALA A 94 -6.28 5.10 -1.81
CA ALA A 94 -7.31 4.15 -2.21
C ALA A 94 -8.72 4.76 -2.25
N VAL A 95 -9.03 5.76 -1.40
CA VAL A 95 -10.33 6.44 -1.37
C VAL A 95 -10.58 7.18 -2.69
N GLU A 96 -9.67 8.03 -3.13
CA GLU A 96 -9.77 8.80 -4.38
C GLU A 96 -9.83 7.86 -5.59
N CYS A 97 -8.99 6.83 -5.59
CA CYS A 97 -8.92 5.86 -6.68
C CYS A 97 -10.25 5.12 -6.82
N TYR A 98 -10.83 4.67 -5.71
CA TYR A 98 -12.15 4.02 -5.68
C TYR A 98 -13.26 4.98 -6.14
N MET A 99 -13.30 6.20 -5.59
CA MET A 99 -14.29 7.21 -5.97
C MET A 99 -14.25 7.50 -7.47
N LYS A 100 -13.05 7.68 -8.04
CA LYS A 100 -12.89 7.94 -9.47
C LYS A 100 -13.31 6.75 -10.33
N GLN A 101 -12.91 5.54 -9.93
CA GLN A 101 -13.18 4.34 -10.73
C GLN A 101 -14.67 3.99 -10.78
N TYR A 102 -15.39 4.17 -9.67
CA TYR A 102 -16.80 3.77 -9.57
C TYR A 102 -17.78 4.95 -9.63
N GLY A 103 -17.30 6.20 -9.65
CA GLY A 103 -18.15 7.39 -9.73
C GLY A 103 -19.00 7.63 -8.48
N VAL A 104 -18.52 7.22 -7.31
CA VAL A 104 -19.27 7.19 -6.05
C VAL A 104 -18.93 8.35 -5.11
N SER A 105 -19.82 8.61 -4.15
CA SER A 105 -19.58 9.60 -3.08
C SER A 105 -18.62 9.07 -2.03
N ILE A 106 -17.97 9.96 -1.25
CA ILE A 106 -16.88 9.61 -0.33
C ILE A 106 -17.20 8.56 0.74
N GLN A 107 -18.46 8.40 1.14
CA GLN A 107 -18.83 7.45 2.20
C GLN A 107 -18.72 5.99 1.73
N GLU A 108 -19.09 5.70 0.48
CA GLU A 108 -19.09 4.35 -0.09
C GLU A 108 -17.68 3.72 -0.13
N PRO A 109 -16.61 4.42 -0.57
CA PRO A 109 -15.24 3.92 -0.49
C PRO A 109 -14.83 3.50 0.92
N TYR A 110 -15.16 4.29 1.96
CA TYR A 110 -14.79 3.91 3.33
C TYR A 110 -15.39 2.57 3.73
N ASP A 111 -16.69 2.39 3.50
CA ASP A 111 -17.39 1.16 3.85
C ASP A 111 -16.84 -0.05 3.08
N GLU A 112 -16.56 0.11 1.78
CA GLU A 112 -16.01 -0.95 0.93
C GLU A 112 -14.56 -1.30 1.30
N LEU A 113 -13.72 -0.30 1.54
CA LEU A 113 -12.35 -0.53 1.98
C LEU A 113 -12.29 -1.17 3.38
N TYR A 114 -13.21 -0.82 4.29
CA TYR A 114 -13.31 -1.49 5.60
C TYR A 114 -13.73 -2.96 5.48
N LYS A 115 -14.59 -3.33 4.54
CA LYS A 115 -14.94 -4.74 4.30
C LYS A 115 -13.73 -5.57 3.90
N LEU A 116 -12.79 -4.98 3.15
CA LEU A 116 -11.55 -5.66 2.74
C LEU A 116 -10.56 -5.88 3.90
N LEU A 117 -10.77 -5.23 5.04
CA LEU A 117 -9.94 -5.36 6.24
C LEU A 117 -10.41 -6.48 7.18
N VAL A 118 -11.68 -6.87 7.09
CA VAL A 118 -12.29 -7.93 7.90
C VAL A 118 -12.35 -9.20 7.05
N LEU A 119 -11.20 -9.87 6.94
CA LEU A 119 -11.12 -11.23 6.39
C LEU A 119 -11.89 -12.23 7.26
#